data_AF-A0A6I9Q795-F1
#
_entry.id   AF-A0A6I9Q795-F1
#
_cell.length_a   1.000
_cell.length_b   1.000
_cell.length_c   1.000
_cell.angle_alpha   90.00
_cell.angle_beta   90.00
_cell.angle_gamma   90.00
#
_symmetry.space_group_name_H-M   'P 1'
#
loop_
_entity.id
_entity.type
_entity.pdbx_description
1 polymer ?
#
loop_
_entity_poly.entity_id
_entity_poly.type
_entity_poly.pdbx_seq_one_letter_code
_entity_poly.pdbx_strand_id
1 'polypeptide(L)'
;MNLGVKALLSWVNNLKLSEREMTVDDLQDGTVLLKVVYMLKKEPNSCVSNTMEDRFQLIADFLERDCRFNAAKGTSLSWDNIKDGIHLTVEIAKVLLLLVYHDIMNDRCTLNMMESNSELEIANLTGSYVMESDGCVYLNKRLDAYLERRHMSVYRETFERSATASSSNVSTMSSLSDDDSPVFHRRQKVSFMDMQTVASPLTR
;
A
#
# COMPACT_ATOMS: atom_id res chain seq x y z
N MET A 1 8.27 12.04 0.78
CA MET A 1 6.83 11.70 0.72
C MET A 1 6.63 10.33 1.37
N ASN A 2 5.51 10.09 2.06
CA ASN A 2 5.17 8.77 2.61
C ASN A 2 5.01 7.73 1.47
N LEU A 3 5.34 6.45 1.70
CA LEU A 3 5.30 5.40 0.66
C LEU A 3 3.88 5.12 0.19
N GLY A 4 2.94 5.04 1.12
CA GLY A 4 1.53 4.89 0.79
C GLY A 4 1.00 6.02 -0.07
N VAL A 5 1.35 7.27 0.27
CA VAL A 5 1.01 8.45 -0.56
C VAL A 5 1.62 8.33 -1.97
N LYS A 6 2.89 7.90 -2.07
CA LYS A 6 3.56 7.69 -3.36
C LYS A 6 2.88 6.62 -4.19
N ALA A 7 2.48 5.51 -3.56
CA ALA A 7 1.79 4.40 -4.23
C ALA A 7 0.40 4.83 -4.73
N LEU A 8 -0.37 5.55 -3.90
CA LEU A 8 -1.67 6.11 -4.30
C LEU A 8 -1.56 7.10 -5.47
N LEU A 9 -0.53 7.95 -5.47
CA LEU A 9 -0.30 8.86 -6.59
C LEU A 9 0.14 8.10 -7.86
N SER A 10 0.98 7.07 -7.72
CA SER A 10 1.34 6.17 -8.81
C SER A 10 0.12 5.49 -9.42
N TRP A 11 -0.87 5.11 -8.60
CA TRP A 11 -2.13 4.57 -9.08
C TRP A 11 -2.89 5.58 -9.96
N VAL A 12 -3.07 6.82 -9.49
CA VAL A 12 -3.73 7.89 -10.27
C VAL A 12 -3.02 8.12 -11.61
N ASN A 13 -1.70 8.15 -11.61
CA ASN A 13 -0.90 8.34 -12.83
C ASN A 13 -1.06 7.17 -13.83
N ASN A 14 -1.21 5.94 -13.34
CA ASN A 14 -1.47 4.77 -14.18
C ASN A 14 -2.85 4.78 -14.86
N LEU A 15 -3.81 5.53 -14.32
CA LEU A 15 -5.13 5.69 -14.95
C LEU A 15 -5.11 6.56 -16.21
N LYS A 16 -3.99 7.25 -16.50
CA LYS A 16 -3.79 8.09 -17.70
C LYS A 16 -4.92 9.13 -17.92
N LEU A 17 -5.42 9.72 -16.84
CA LEU A 17 -6.47 10.75 -16.87
C LEU A 17 -5.95 12.15 -17.30
N SER A 18 -4.64 12.25 -17.49
CA SER A 18 -3.91 13.43 -17.95
C SER A 18 -2.65 13.03 -18.71
N GLU A 19 -2.18 13.94 -19.58
CA GLU A 19 -0.96 13.79 -20.37
C GLU A 19 0.33 13.98 -19.56
N ARG A 20 0.27 14.75 -18.46
CA ARG A 20 1.38 14.93 -17.52
C ARG A 20 1.22 14.10 -16.26
N GLU A 21 2.36 13.74 -15.66
CA GLU A 21 2.43 13.14 -14.33
C GLU A 21 1.85 14.10 -13.29
N MET A 22 0.92 13.58 -12.48
CA MET A 22 0.23 14.32 -11.43
C MET A 22 1.03 14.33 -10.13
N THR A 23 0.98 15.47 -9.46
CA THR A 23 1.39 15.65 -8.07
C THR A 23 0.16 15.78 -7.17
N VAL A 24 0.37 15.77 -5.84
CA VAL A 24 -0.73 15.97 -4.88
C VAL A 24 -1.42 17.31 -5.07
N ASP A 25 -0.65 18.37 -5.35
CA ASP A 25 -1.16 19.72 -5.57
C ASP A 25 -2.09 19.79 -6.79
N ASP A 26 -1.82 19.00 -7.83
CA ASP A 26 -2.68 18.92 -9.02
C ASP A 26 -4.03 18.24 -8.76
N LEU A 27 -4.19 17.57 -7.61
CA LEU A 27 -5.45 16.94 -7.21
C LEU A 27 -6.32 17.86 -6.33
N GLN A 28 -5.75 18.97 -5.85
CA GLN A 28 -6.41 19.86 -4.91
C GLN A 28 -7.69 20.47 -5.47
N ASP A 29 -7.75 20.76 -6.77
CA ASP A 29 -8.93 21.36 -7.38
C ASP A 29 -10.12 20.40 -7.55
N GLY A 30 -9.92 19.11 -7.28
CA GLY A 30 -10.92 18.05 -7.42
C GLY A 30 -11.20 17.62 -8.86
N THR A 31 -10.60 18.23 -9.88
CA THR A 31 -10.87 17.92 -11.29
C THR A 31 -10.45 16.49 -11.64
N VAL A 32 -9.23 16.10 -11.26
CA VAL A 32 -8.72 14.75 -11.53
C VAL A 32 -9.45 13.72 -10.67
N LEU A 33 -9.71 14.03 -9.39
CA LEU A 33 -10.47 13.16 -8.50
C LEU A 33 -11.87 12.87 -9.04
N LEU A 34 -12.56 13.89 -9.57
CA LEU A 34 -13.88 13.71 -10.18
C LEU A 34 -13.81 12.86 -11.46
N LYS A 35 -12.77 13.00 -12.28
CA LYS A 35 -12.54 12.10 -13.43
C LYS A 35 -12.35 10.65 -12.98
N VAL A 36 -11.62 10.42 -11.88
CA VAL A 36 -11.49 9.08 -11.29
C VAL A 36 -12.88 8.57 -10.89
N VAL A 37 -13.69 9.38 -10.21
CA VAL A 37 -15.07 9.00 -9.84
C VAL A 37 -15.91 8.61 -11.06
N TYR A 38 -15.94 9.42 -12.12
CA TYR A 38 -16.71 9.07 -13.32
C TYR A 38 -16.22 7.78 -13.99
N MET A 39 -14.89 7.60 -14.04
CA MET A 39 -14.29 6.35 -14.52
C MET A 39 -14.77 5.16 -13.67
N LEU A 40 -14.74 5.28 -12.34
CA LEU A 40 -15.22 4.26 -11.40
C LEU A 40 -16.73 4.03 -11.45
N LYS A 41 -17.53 5.02 -11.87
CA LYS A 41 -18.98 4.88 -12.12
C LYS A 41 -19.31 4.27 -13.48
N LYS A 42 -18.34 4.11 -14.40
CA LYS A 42 -18.59 3.72 -15.81
C LYS A 42 -19.50 4.73 -16.55
N GLU A 43 -19.62 5.95 -16.05
CA GLU A 43 -20.40 6.99 -16.69
C GLU A 43 -19.52 7.72 -17.73
N PRO A 44 -20.07 8.09 -18.90
CA PRO A 44 -19.35 8.97 -19.81
C PRO A 44 -19.00 10.24 -19.03
N ASN A 45 -17.75 10.71 -19.16
CA ASN A 45 -17.27 11.93 -18.48
C ASN A 45 -18.28 13.06 -18.69
N SER A 46 -19.16 13.26 -17.71
CA SER A 46 -20.13 14.33 -17.76
C SER A 46 -19.39 15.64 -17.50
N CYS A 47 -19.96 16.73 -18.00
CA CYS A 47 -19.35 18.05 -17.97
C CYS A 47 -18.73 18.31 -16.58
N VAL A 48 -17.41 18.54 -16.54
CA VAL A 48 -16.70 18.82 -15.29
C VAL A 48 -17.39 20.01 -14.65
N SER A 49 -17.92 19.85 -13.43
CA SER A 49 -18.60 20.97 -12.78
C SER A 49 -17.67 22.17 -12.65
N ASN A 50 -18.22 23.36 -12.90
CA ASN A 50 -17.43 24.57 -13.09
C ASN A 50 -16.78 25.07 -11.79
N THR A 51 -17.38 24.79 -10.62
CA THR A 51 -16.84 25.25 -9.32
C THR A 51 -16.14 24.13 -8.55
N MET A 52 -15.18 24.49 -7.70
CA MET A 52 -14.47 23.53 -6.86
C MET A 52 -15.41 22.88 -5.84
N GLU A 53 -16.33 23.67 -5.29
CA GLU A 53 -17.34 23.25 -4.34
C GLU A 53 -18.26 22.17 -4.93
N ASP A 54 -18.77 22.39 -6.14
CA ASP A 54 -19.63 21.40 -6.81
C ASP A 54 -18.86 20.10 -7.07
N ARG A 55 -17.58 20.19 -7.43
CA ARG A 55 -16.75 18.99 -7.64
C ARG A 55 -16.54 18.23 -6.34
N PHE A 56 -16.23 18.91 -5.23
CA PHE A 56 -16.09 18.26 -3.93
C PHE A 56 -17.40 17.65 -3.44
N GLN A 57 -18.54 18.30 -3.67
CA GLN A 57 -19.84 17.73 -3.32
C GLN A 57 -20.11 16.42 -4.08
N LEU A 58 -19.86 16.40 -5.39
CA LEU A 58 -20.02 15.18 -6.21
C LEU A 58 -19.10 14.05 -5.76
N ILE A 59 -17.86 14.37 -5.37
CA ILE A 59 -16.91 13.37 -4.85
C ILE A 59 -17.39 12.88 -3.47
N ALA A 60 -17.81 13.79 -2.58
CA ALA A 60 -18.33 13.45 -1.27
C ALA A 60 -19.55 12.53 -1.35
N ASP A 61 -20.51 12.87 -2.22
CA ASP A 61 -21.71 12.06 -2.47
C ASP A 61 -21.34 10.64 -2.94
N PHE A 62 -20.35 10.52 -3.82
CA PHE A 62 -19.84 9.21 -4.27
C PHE A 62 -19.19 8.43 -3.12
N LEU A 63 -18.35 9.09 -2.31
CA LEU A 63 -17.70 8.42 -1.17
C LEU A 63 -18.74 7.94 -0.15
N GLU A 64 -19.75 8.75 0.17
CA GLU A 64 -20.78 8.40 1.14
C GLU A 64 -21.72 7.31 0.63
N ARG A 65 -22.13 7.37 -0.63
CA ARG A 65 -23.17 6.48 -1.19
C ARG A 65 -22.60 5.21 -1.80
N ASP A 66 -21.62 5.36 -2.69
CA ASP A 66 -21.06 4.24 -3.46
C ASP A 66 -19.92 3.56 -2.70
N CYS A 67 -19.03 4.33 -2.07
CA CYS A 67 -17.99 3.76 -1.18
C CYS A 67 -18.51 3.43 0.22
N ARG A 68 -19.75 3.83 0.58
CA ARG A 68 -20.36 3.63 1.90
C ARG A 68 -19.52 4.23 3.04
N PHE A 69 -18.76 5.28 2.75
CA PHE A 69 -17.85 5.91 3.70
C PHE A 69 -18.64 6.64 4.78
N ASN A 70 -18.29 6.38 6.04
CA ASN A 70 -18.90 7.04 7.19
C ASN A 70 -17.84 7.83 7.96
N ALA A 71 -17.81 9.15 7.74
CA ALA A 71 -16.87 10.06 8.38
C ALA A 71 -17.05 10.18 9.91
N ALA A 72 -18.20 9.78 10.46
CA ALA A 72 -18.42 9.77 11.91
C ALA A 72 -17.71 8.60 12.61
N LYS A 73 -17.32 7.56 11.86
CA LYS A 73 -16.52 6.43 12.36
C LYS A 73 -15.07 6.64 11.94
N GLY A 74 -14.14 6.44 12.87
CA GLY A 74 -12.70 6.46 12.55
C GLY A 74 -12.08 7.85 12.46
N THR A 75 -11.22 8.08 11.47
CA THR A 75 -10.65 9.40 11.13
C THR A 75 -11.53 10.13 10.12
N SER A 76 -11.67 11.44 10.28
CA SER A 76 -12.49 12.30 9.42
C SER A 76 -11.72 12.75 8.17
N LEU A 77 -12.48 13.06 7.11
CA LEU A 77 -12.01 13.71 5.90
C LEU A 77 -12.53 15.15 5.89
N SER A 78 -11.65 16.14 5.69
CA SER A 78 -12.01 17.57 5.67
C SER A 78 -11.83 18.17 4.27
N TRP A 79 -12.94 18.53 3.64
CA TRP A 79 -12.95 19.21 2.34
C TRP A 79 -12.42 20.64 2.44
N ASP A 80 -12.68 21.33 3.56
CA ASP A 80 -12.13 22.66 3.82
C ASP A 80 -10.59 22.63 3.91
N ASN A 81 -10.03 21.58 4.54
CA ASN A 81 -8.58 21.40 4.60
C ASN A 81 -7.98 21.19 3.20
N ILE A 82 -8.66 20.46 2.31
CA ILE A 82 -8.22 20.32 0.91
C ILE A 82 -8.28 21.68 0.20
N LYS A 83 -9.39 22.40 0.34
CA LYS A 83 -9.58 23.72 -0.26
C LYS A 83 -8.50 24.72 0.16
N ASP A 84 -8.19 24.76 1.46
CA ASP A 84 -7.24 25.69 2.04
C ASP A 84 -5.78 25.19 1.99
N GLY A 85 -5.55 23.97 1.49
CA GLY A 85 -4.22 23.36 1.39
C GLY A 85 -3.62 22.91 2.74
N ILE A 86 -4.44 22.82 3.78
CA ILE A 86 -4.05 22.44 5.13
C ILE A 86 -3.94 20.91 5.21
N HIS A 87 -2.77 20.38 5.56
CA HIS A 87 -2.52 18.92 5.55
C HIS A 87 -2.92 18.24 4.22
N LEU A 88 -2.83 18.97 3.10
CA LEU A 88 -3.36 18.57 1.79
C LEU A 88 -2.99 17.13 1.40
N THR A 89 -1.73 16.74 1.60
CA THR A 89 -1.25 15.39 1.30
C THR A 89 -2.00 14.30 2.04
N VAL A 90 -2.35 14.53 3.32
CA VAL A 90 -3.06 13.55 4.13
C VAL A 90 -4.51 13.45 3.67
N GLU A 91 -5.18 14.57 3.47
CA GLU A 91 -6.59 14.60 3.07
C GLU A 91 -6.79 14.01 1.66
N ILE A 92 -5.93 14.37 0.70
CA ILE A 92 -5.95 13.78 -0.65
C ILE A 92 -5.68 12.27 -0.58
N ALA A 93 -4.72 11.82 0.24
CA ALA A 93 -4.45 10.39 0.38
C ALA A 93 -5.63 9.61 0.99
N LYS A 94 -6.39 10.20 1.91
CA LYS A 94 -7.63 9.60 2.42
C LYS A 94 -8.66 9.41 1.31
N VAL A 95 -8.86 10.44 0.46
CA VAL A 95 -9.77 10.35 -0.70
C VAL A 95 -9.31 9.24 -1.65
N LEU A 96 -8.04 9.25 -2.05
CA LEU A 96 -7.50 8.25 -2.98
C LEU A 96 -7.61 6.83 -2.42
N LEU A 97 -7.34 6.63 -1.12
CA LEU A 97 -7.44 5.33 -0.48
C LEU A 97 -8.87 4.77 -0.55
N LEU A 98 -9.89 5.61 -0.35
CA LEU A 98 -11.29 5.22 -0.47
C LEU A 98 -11.68 4.89 -1.92
N LEU A 99 -11.20 5.68 -2.89
CA LEU A 99 -11.45 5.42 -4.32
C LEU A 99 -10.78 4.11 -4.78
N VAL A 100 -9.55 3.85 -4.35
CA VAL A 100 -8.84 2.59 -4.61
C VAL A 100 -9.57 1.41 -3.99
N TYR A 101 -9.99 1.55 -2.73
CA TYR A 101 -10.74 0.48 -2.06
C TYR A 101 -12.03 0.15 -2.84
N HIS A 102 -12.75 1.17 -3.32
CA HIS A 102 -13.91 0.96 -4.17
C HIS A 102 -13.54 0.27 -5.49
N ASP A 103 -12.44 0.62 -6.14
CA ASP A 103 -11.97 -0.06 -7.36
C ASP A 103 -11.70 -1.55 -7.13
N ILE A 104 -11.04 -1.89 -6.01
CA ILE A 104 -10.76 -3.28 -5.60
C ILE A 104 -12.06 -4.05 -5.36
N MET A 105 -12.99 -3.48 -4.59
CA MET A 105 -14.23 -4.17 -4.19
C MET A 105 -15.24 -4.33 -5.32
N ASN A 106 -15.06 -3.61 -6.43
CA ASN A 106 -15.93 -3.69 -7.60
C ASN A 106 -15.26 -4.43 -8.78
N ASP A 107 -14.24 -5.27 -8.50
CA ASP A 107 -13.57 -6.15 -9.46
C ASP A 107 -13.06 -5.45 -10.73
N ARG A 108 -12.68 -4.17 -10.63
CA ARG A 108 -12.09 -3.43 -11.75
C ARG A 108 -10.60 -3.68 -11.91
N CYS A 109 -9.93 -4.04 -10.82
CA CYS A 109 -8.53 -4.49 -10.78
C CYS A 109 -7.55 -3.56 -11.50
N THR A 110 -7.72 -2.23 -11.41
CA THR A 110 -6.79 -1.27 -12.04
C THR A 110 -5.38 -1.35 -11.45
N LEU A 111 -5.26 -1.93 -10.24
CA LEU A 111 -3.99 -2.22 -9.58
C LEU A 111 -3.11 -3.22 -10.34
N ASN A 112 -3.69 -4.15 -11.12
CA ASN A 112 -2.92 -5.16 -11.87
C ASN A 112 -2.01 -4.55 -12.96
N MET A 113 -2.23 -3.27 -13.28
CA MET A 113 -1.43 -2.52 -14.25
C MET A 113 -0.23 -1.79 -13.62
N MET A 114 -0.09 -1.88 -12.29
CA MET A 114 0.95 -1.18 -11.54
C MET A 114 2.22 -2.03 -11.35
N GLU A 115 3.31 -1.37 -10.96
CA GLU A 115 4.50 -2.08 -10.47
C GLU A 115 4.20 -2.79 -9.15
N SER A 116 4.71 -4.02 -8.98
CA SER A 116 4.40 -4.89 -7.83
C SER A 116 4.70 -4.26 -6.46
N ASN A 117 5.68 -3.34 -6.38
CA ASN A 117 5.96 -2.63 -5.13
C ASN A 117 4.85 -1.65 -4.76
N SER A 118 4.33 -0.87 -5.72
CA SER A 118 3.24 0.08 -5.47
C SER A 118 1.92 -0.65 -5.20
N GLU A 119 1.68 -1.77 -5.89
CA GLU A 119 0.54 -2.66 -5.62
C GLU A 119 0.58 -3.19 -4.18
N LEU A 120 1.74 -3.71 -3.74
CA LEU A 120 1.92 -4.20 -2.38
C LEU A 120 1.69 -3.12 -1.32
N GLU A 121 2.22 -1.91 -1.53
CA GLU A 121 2.01 -0.80 -0.61
C GLU A 121 0.52 -0.41 -0.53
N ILE A 122 -0.21 -0.43 -1.65
CA ILE A 122 -1.65 -0.19 -1.67
C ILE A 122 -2.40 -1.29 -0.93
N ALA A 123 -2.05 -2.56 -1.14
CA ALA A 123 -2.67 -3.69 -0.45
C ALA A 123 -2.46 -3.61 1.08
N ASN A 124 -1.26 -3.21 1.51
CA ASN A 124 -0.96 -2.98 2.92
C ASN A 124 -1.78 -1.82 3.49
N LEU A 125 -1.90 -0.72 2.74
CA LEU A 125 -2.71 0.45 3.09
C LEU A 125 -4.18 0.08 3.28
N THR A 126 -4.79 -0.56 2.30
CA THR A 126 -6.22 -0.93 2.34
C THR A 126 -6.48 -1.94 3.43
N GLY A 127 -5.66 -2.99 3.56
CA GLY A 127 -5.82 -4.02 4.59
C GLY A 127 -5.59 -3.52 6.03
N SER A 128 -4.78 -2.48 6.23
CA SER A 128 -4.46 -1.98 7.58
C SER A 128 -5.34 -0.81 8.03
N TYR A 129 -5.81 0.02 7.09
CA TYR A 129 -6.42 1.31 7.41
C TYR A 129 -7.83 1.50 6.88
N VAL A 130 -8.33 0.63 6.00
CA VAL A 130 -9.74 0.65 5.59
C VAL A 130 -10.49 -0.45 6.35
N MET A 131 -11.51 -0.06 7.10
CA MET A 131 -12.29 -0.94 7.95
C MET A 131 -13.73 -1.02 7.45
N GLU A 132 -14.34 -2.19 7.52
CA GLU A 132 -15.76 -2.38 7.23
C GLU A 132 -16.48 -2.90 8.48
N SER A 133 -17.58 -2.25 8.86
CA SER A 133 -18.43 -2.67 9.97
C SER A 133 -19.82 -2.06 9.84
N ASP A 134 -20.85 -2.84 10.19
CA ASP A 134 -22.28 -2.46 10.09
C ASP A 134 -22.68 -1.99 8.69
N GLY A 135 -22.02 -2.52 7.66
CA GLY A 135 -22.24 -2.10 6.29
C GLY A 135 -21.82 -0.66 5.98
N CYS A 136 -20.87 -0.12 6.73
CA CYS A 136 -20.18 1.13 6.42
C CYS A 136 -18.68 0.87 6.31
N VAL A 137 -18.03 1.67 5.46
CA VAL A 137 -16.58 1.75 5.35
C VAL A 137 -16.09 2.95 6.16
N TYR A 138 -14.98 2.81 6.88
CA TYR A 138 -14.38 3.91 7.62
C TYR A 138 -12.87 3.75 7.71
N LEU A 139 -12.19 4.87 7.95
CA LEU A 139 -10.74 4.92 7.99
C LEU A 139 -10.22 4.79 9.43
N ASN A 140 -9.20 3.97 9.63
CA ASN A 140 -8.60 3.74 10.95
C ASN A 140 -8.00 5.05 11.50
N LYS A 141 -8.21 5.33 12.80
CA LYS A 141 -7.72 6.54 13.49
C LYS A 141 -6.19 6.73 13.45
N ARG A 142 -5.43 5.66 13.17
CA ARG A 142 -3.96 5.71 13.04
C ARG A 142 -3.48 6.12 11.64
N LEU A 143 -4.39 6.24 10.66
CA LEU A 143 -4.04 6.53 9.28
C LEU A 143 -3.33 7.89 9.14
N ASP A 144 -3.85 8.95 9.77
CA ASP A 144 -3.29 10.29 9.69
C ASP A 144 -1.82 10.29 10.16
N ALA A 145 -1.57 9.71 11.34
CA ALA A 145 -0.23 9.58 11.89
C ALA A 145 0.70 8.68 11.04
N TYR A 146 0.16 7.77 10.23
CA TYR A 146 0.94 7.02 9.26
C TYR A 146 1.28 7.88 8.04
N LEU A 147 0.29 8.58 7.47
CA LEU A 147 0.45 9.41 6.26
C LEU A 147 1.38 10.62 6.50
N GLU A 148 1.36 11.18 7.70
CA GLU A 148 2.25 12.28 8.11
C GLU A 148 3.71 11.87 8.26
N ARG A 149 3.99 10.58 8.48
CA ARG A 149 5.37 10.09 8.59
C ARG A 149 6.08 10.29 7.26
N ARG A 150 6.97 11.28 7.22
CA ARG A 150 8.01 11.35 6.19
C ARG A 150 8.91 10.14 6.36
N HIS A 151 9.16 9.47 5.25
CA HIS A 151 9.96 8.25 5.16
C HIS A 151 11.23 8.33 6.03
N MET A 152 11.22 7.60 7.15
CA MET A 152 12.44 7.05 7.72
C MET A 152 12.72 5.81 6.89
N SER A 153 13.85 5.78 6.19
CA SER A 153 14.33 4.60 5.48
C SER A 153 14.66 3.51 6.49
N VAL A 154 13.64 2.82 6.95
CA VAL A 154 13.75 1.45 7.46
C VAL A 154 13.15 0.57 6.37
N TYR A 155 13.66 0.73 5.14
CA TYR A 155 13.52 -0.34 4.17
C TYR A 155 14.41 -1.48 4.67
N ARG A 156 13.77 -2.62 4.96
CA ARG A 156 14.24 -3.89 4.40
C ARG A 156 15.57 -4.44 4.91
N GLU A 157 16.07 -4.08 6.09
CA GLU A 157 17.27 -4.77 6.62
C GLU A 157 16.97 -6.14 7.27
N THR A 158 15.70 -6.50 7.48
CA THR A 158 15.34 -7.77 8.16
C THR A 158 14.97 -8.93 7.25
N PHE A 159 14.86 -8.75 5.92
CA PHE A 159 14.54 -9.85 5.00
C PHE A 159 15.54 -10.06 3.84
N GLU A 160 16.49 -9.14 3.63
CA GLU A 160 17.56 -9.30 2.62
C GLU A 160 18.97 -9.48 3.21
N ARG A 161 19.13 -9.49 4.55
CA ARG A 161 20.40 -9.82 5.22
C ARG A 161 20.64 -11.34 5.37
N SER A 162 20.07 -12.14 4.49
CA SER A 162 20.38 -13.58 4.37
C SER A 162 20.83 -14.00 2.97
N ALA A 163 21.03 -13.06 2.03
CA ALA A 163 21.39 -13.42 0.65
C ALA A 163 22.58 -12.66 0.02
N THR A 164 23.35 -11.87 0.78
CA THR A 164 24.62 -11.30 0.25
C THR A 164 25.71 -11.28 1.32
N ALA A 165 26.44 -12.38 1.45
CA ALA A 165 27.79 -12.35 2.02
C ALA A 165 28.75 -11.91 0.90
N SER A 166 29.09 -10.62 0.87
CA SER A 166 30.22 -10.11 0.08
C SER A 166 31.49 -10.17 0.92
N SER A 167 32.58 -10.73 0.39
CA SER A 167 33.85 -10.01 0.26
C SER A 167 34.91 -10.87 -0.44
N SER A 168 35.31 -10.48 -1.65
CA SER A 168 36.56 -10.91 -2.26
C SER A 168 37.59 -9.79 -2.16
N ASN A 169 38.73 -10.15 -1.58
CA ASN A 169 40.08 -9.61 -1.80
C ASN A 169 40.54 -8.44 -0.91
N VAL A 170 41.18 -8.80 0.21
CA VAL A 170 42.35 -8.07 0.72
C VAL A 170 43.58 -8.96 0.53
N SER A 171 44.61 -8.43 -0.13
CA SER A 171 46.00 -8.90 -0.02
C SER A 171 46.70 -7.84 0.84
N THR A 172 47.61 -8.13 1.77
CA THR A 172 48.83 -8.95 1.60
C THR A 172 49.52 -9.12 2.98
N MET A 173 50.28 -10.23 3.12
CA MET A 173 51.44 -10.48 4.03
C MET A 173 51.13 -10.78 5.52
N SER A 174 51.06 -12.05 5.96
CA SER A 174 52.12 -13.06 6.23
C SER A 174 52.67 -13.04 7.67
N SER A 175 52.30 -14.03 8.49
CA SER A 175 53.24 -14.92 9.22
C SER A 175 52.50 -15.91 10.13
N LEU A 176 52.49 -17.17 9.68
CA LEU A 176 52.68 -18.43 10.41
C LEU A 176 52.34 -18.47 11.92
N SER A 177 51.25 -19.18 12.27
CA SER A 177 51.26 -20.22 13.31
C SER A 177 50.03 -21.12 13.15
N ASP A 178 50.28 -22.42 13.11
CA ASP A 178 49.33 -23.51 12.85
C ASP A 178 48.35 -23.78 14.00
N ASP A 179 47.22 -24.36 13.60
CA ASP A 179 46.33 -25.27 14.34
C ASP A 179 45.37 -24.67 15.39
N ASP A 180 44.22 -24.15 14.92
CA ASP A 180 42.95 -24.39 15.62
C ASP A 180 41.75 -24.21 14.66
N SER A 181 40.99 -25.27 14.43
CA SER A 181 39.77 -25.23 13.61
C SER A 181 38.63 -24.55 14.39
N PRO A 182 37.85 -23.62 13.80
CA PRO A 182 36.76 -22.99 14.54
C PRO A 182 35.66 -24.01 14.86
N VAL A 183 35.52 -24.29 16.14
CA VAL A 183 34.43 -25.09 16.71
C VAL A 183 33.12 -24.36 16.50
N PHE A 184 32.29 -24.86 15.58
CA PHE A 184 30.89 -24.46 15.52
C PHE A 184 30.11 -25.20 16.61
N HIS A 185 29.73 -24.50 17.68
CA HIS A 185 28.76 -25.02 18.65
C HIS A 185 27.35 -25.06 18.03
N ARG A 186 27.08 -26.09 17.22
CA ARG A 186 25.74 -26.41 16.73
C ARG A 186 24.94 -27.11 17.84
N ARG A 187 24.28 -26.34 18.72
CA ARG A 187 23.20 -26.91 19.53
C ARG A 187 21.90 -26.88 18.74
N GLN A 188 21.58 -28.00 18.10
CA GLN A 188 20.21 -28.49 17.92
C GLN A 188 20.28 -29.93 17.39
N LYS A 189 20.00 -30.88 18.30
CA LYS A 189 19.85 -32.30 17.98
C LYS A 189 18.44 -32.50 17.46
N VAL A 190 18.27 -32.52 16.14
CA VAL A 190 17.02 -32.99 15.53
C VAL A 190 17.11 -34.52 15.52
N SER A 191 16.25 -35.19 16.30
CA SER A 191 16.08 -36.64 16.19
C SER A 191 14.97 -36.92 15.17
N PHE A 192 15.33 -37.51 14.05
CA PHE A 192 14.35 -38.09 13.14
C PHE A 192 13.89 -39.42 13.73
N MET A 193 12.59 -39.60 13.91
CA MET A 193 12.00 -40.89 14.25
C MET A 193 12.00 -41.76 12.99
N ASP A 194 12.57 -42.97 13.09
CA ASP A 194 12.45 -44.00 12.06
C ASP A 194 10.99 -44.45 11.95
N MET A 195 10.42 -44.35 10.75
CA MET A 195 9.13 -44.97 10.45
C MET A 195 9.35 -46.44 10.12
N GLN A 196 8.86 -47.33 10.98
CA GLN A 196 8.75 -48.75 10.66
C GLN A 196 7.67 -48.95 9.59
N THR A 197 8.09 -49.39 8.41
CA THR A 197 7.20 -49.86 7.35
C THR A 197 6.61 -51.20 7.76
N VAL A 198 5.33 -51.23 8.13
CA VAL A 198 4.55 -52.46 8.31
C VAL A 198 4.12 -53.00 6.95
N ALA A 199 4.96 -53.83 6.35
CA ALA A 199 4.53 -54.74 5.28
C ALA A 199 3.97 -56.01 5.95
N SER A 200 2.65 -56.18 5.90
CA SER A 200 2.02 -57.45 6.28
C SER A 200 2.26 -58.48 5.17
N PRO A 201 2.82 -59.66 5.46
CA PRO A 201 2.92 -60.72 4.46
C PRO A 201 1.53 -61.30 4.18
N LEU A 202 1.14 -61.31 2.90
CA LEU A 202 -0.03 -62.03 2.41
C LEU A 202 0.34 -63.53 2.38
N THR A 203 -0.18 -64.31 3.32
CA THR A 203 -0.11 -65.77 3.30
C THR A 203 -1.12 -66.32 2.30
N ARG A 204 -0.66 -67.13 1.34
CA ARG A 204 -1.46 -68.17 0.69
C ARG A 204 -0.60 -69.38 0.38
#